data_AF-A0A448T7J6-F1
#
_entry.id   AF-A0A448T7J6-F1
#
_cell.length_a   1.000
_cell.length_b   1.000
_cell.length_c   1.000
_cell.angle_alpha   90.00
_cell.angle_beta   90.00
_cell.angle_gamma   90.00
#
_symmetry.space_group_name_H-M   'P 1'
#
loop_
_entity.id
_entity.type
_entity.pdbx_description
1 polymer ?
#
loop_
_entity_poly.entity_id
_entity_poly.type
_entity_poly.pdbx_seq_one_letter_code
_entity_poly.pdbx_strand_id
1 'polypeptide(L)'
;MGIDSQLEQRGGLSAQGPEVPASPRQIFLLQRKTSKVGEGLGKTTGWIHRTSLAVRGVKMLNSVNYQRIDDEGLHILRAEQESCLPVDTVVICAGQEPRRELQQPLLEMGKTVHLIGGADVAAELDARRAIDQGTRLAMAL
;
A
#
# COMPACT_ATOMS: atom_id res chain seq x y z
N MET A 1 -7.18 21.98 -7.54
CA MET A 1 -7.41 22.71 -6.27
C MET A 1 -8.70 23.48 -6.44
N GLY A 2 -9.69 23.30 -5.57
CA GLY A 2 -11.02 23.94 -5.72
C GLY A 2 -11.07 25.37 -5.19
N ILE A 3 -9.98 26.11 -5.32
CA ILE A 3 -9.87 27.50 -4.84
C ILE A 3 -10.20 28.42 -6.00
N ASP A 4 -11.03 29.41 -5.74
CA ASP A 4 -11.29 30.49 -6.69
C ASP A 4 -10.08 31.42 -6.72
N SER A 5 -9.30 31.35 -7.79
CA SER A 5 -8.11 32.19 -7.99
C SER A 5 -8.44 33.66 -8.21
N GLN A 6 -9.68 33.98 -8.58
CA GLN A 6 -10.17 35.35 -8.78
C GLN A 6 -10.82 35.92 -7.50
N LEU A 7 -11.08 35.07 -6.48
CA LEU A 7 -11.72 35.43 -5.22
C LEU A 7 -13.11 36.08 -5.37
N GLU A 8 -13.83 35.77 -6.44
CA GLU A 8 -15.16 36.31 -6.75
C GLU A 8 -16.27 35.59 -5.98
N GLN A 9 -16.06 34.32 -5.65
CA GLN A 9 -17.03 33.49 -4.93
C GLN A 9 -16.90 33.67 -3.40
N ARG A 10 -18.05 33.77 -2.71
CA ARG A 10 -18.07 33.79 -1.24
C ARG A 10 -17.40 32.53 -0.69
N GLY A 11 -16.43 32.73 0.21
CA GLY A 11 -15.65 31.64 0.79
C GLY A 11 -14.46 31.17 -0.04
N GLY A 12 -14.16 31.82 -1.19
CA GLY A 12 -12.95 31.56 -1.99
C GLY A 12 -12.92 30.17 -2.63
N LEU A 13 -14.07 29.52 -2.76
CA LEU A 13 -14.20 28.20 -3.40
C LEU A 13 -14.60 28.38 -4.86
N SER A 14 -13.90 27.69 -5.76
CA SER A 14 -14.26 27.67 -7.17
C SER A 14 -15.66 27.08 -7.35
N ALA A 15 -16.51 27.78 -8.11
CA ALA A 15 -17.87 27.32 -8.44
C ALA A 15 -17.89 26.00 -9.23
N GLN A 16 -16.78 25.69 -9.92
CA GLN A 16 -16.59 24.46 -10.69
C GLN A 16 -16.03 23.31 -9.82
N GLY A 17 -15.71 23.59 -8.55
CA GLY A 17 -15.12 22.63 -7.63
C GLY A 17 -13.64 22.34 -7.92
N PRO A 18 -13.05 21.35 -7.23
CA PRO A 18 -11.66 20.97 -7.44
C PRO A 18 -11.48 20.25 -8.78
N GLU A 19 -10.70 20.85 -9.68
CA GLU A 19 -10.11 20.12 -10.80
C GLU A 19 -9.04 19.16 -10.27
N VAL A 20 -9.30 17.86 -10.44
CA VAL A 20 -8.34 16.80 -10.13
C VAL A 20 -7.93 16.13 -11.43
N PRO A 21 -6.64 16.16 -11.79
CA PRO A 21 -6.18 15.52 -13.02
C PRO A 21 -6.42 14.01 -12.93
N ALA A 22 -6.99 13.46 -14.00
CA ALA A 22 -7.16 12.02 -14.15
C ALA A 22 -5.78 11.32 -14.06
N SER A 23 -5.77 10.09 -13.55
CA SER A 23 -4.57 9.26 -13.64
C SER A 23 -4.23 9.01 -15.12
N PRO A 24 -2.96 9.16 -15.55
CA PRO A 24 -2.55 8.84 -16.92
C PRO A 24 -2.64 7.34 -17.23
N ARG A 25 -2.93 6.51 -16.22
CA ARG A 25 -3.09 5.06 -16.33
C ARG A 25 -4.40 4.61 -15.72
N GLN A 26 -5.00 3.58 -16.29
CA GLN A 26 -6.06 2.82 -15.61
C GLN A 26 -5.40 1.92 -14.55
N ILE A 27 -5.81 2.08 -13.29
CA ILE A 27 -5.23 1.35 -12.16
C ILE A 27 -6.32 0.54 -11.48
N PHE A 28 -6.03 -0.74 -11.24
CA PHE A 28 -6.82 -1.62 -10.38
C PHE A 28 -6.02 -1.89 -9.11
N LEU A 29 -6.65 -1.72 -7.95
CA LEU A 29 -6.06 -2.04 -6.65
C LEU A 29 -6.86 -3.18 -6.02
N LEU A 30 -6.22 -4.34 -5.87
CA LEU A 30 -6.89 -5.59 -5.50
C LEU A 30 -6.45 -6.07 -4.11
N GLN A 31 -7.36 -6.71 -3.39
CA GLN A 31 -7.03 -7.45 -2.16
C GLN A 31 -7.90 -8.70 -1.98
N ARG A 32 -7.34 -9.71 -1.30
CA ARG A 32 -8.06 -10.93 -0.92
C ARG A 32 -9.08 -10.73 0.20
N LYS A 33 -8.79 -9.79 1.12
CA LYS A 33 -9.65 -9.51 2.27
C LYS A 33 -11.02 -9.01 1.81
N THR A 34 -12.06 -9.37 2.56
CA THR A 34 -13.44 -8.95 2.31
C THR A 34 -13.72 -7.52 2.79
N SER A 35 -12.88 -6.99 3.67
CA SER A 35 -12.91 -5.60 4.12
C SER A 35 -12.79 -4.61 2.97
N LYS A 36 -13.09 -3.33 3.22
CA LYS A 36 -12.87 -2.30 2.19
C LYS A 36 -11.36 -2.16 1.94
N VAL A 37 -10.99 -1.89 0.68
CA VAL A 37 -9.59 -1.60 0.34
C VAL A 37 -9.14 -0.37 1.13
N GLY A 38 -8.00 -0.50 1.81
CA GLY A 38 -7.44 0.55 2.66
C GLY A 38 -8.14 0.75 4.01
N GLU A 39 -8.98 -0.18 4.46
CA GLU A 39 -9.63 -0.11 5.79
C GLU A 39 -8.62 -0.15 6.96
N GLY A 40 -7.50 -0.85 6.79
CA GLY A 40 -6.42 -0.91 7.78
C GLY A 40 -5.44 0.27 7.76
N LEU A 41 -5.66 1.28 6.90
CA LEU A 41 -4.79 2.46 6.87
C LEU A 41 -4.95 3.30 8.14
N GLY A 42 -3.93 4.14 8.43
CA GLY A 42 -3.90 4.98 9.61
C GLY A 42 -5.20 5.77 9.80
N LYS A 43 -5.76 5.76 11.03
CA LYS A 43 -7.10 6.29 11.34
C LYS A 43 -7.33 7.74 10.86
N THR A 44 -6.29 8.57 10.86
CA THR A 44 -6.36 9.99 10.53
C THR A 44 -6.06 10.30 9.05
N THR A 45 -5.28 9.47 8.36
CA THR A 45 -4.79 9.72 6.99
C THR A 45 -5.36 8.75 5.95
N GLY A 46 -5.86 7.60 6.38
CA GLY A 46 -6.32 6.53 5.48
C GLY A 46 -7.49 6.93 4.59
N TRP A 47 -8.39 7.79 5.09
CA TRP A 47 -9.49 8.31 4.28
C TRP A 47 -8.99 9.25 3.18
N ILE A 48 -7.96 10.07 3.44
CA ILE A 48 -7.38 11.01 2.45
C ILE A 48 -6.82 10.23 1.26
N HIS A 49 -6.04 9.18 1.52
CA HIS A 49 -5.46 8.36 0.45
C HIS A 49 -6.53 7.64 -0.37
N ARG A 50 -7.55 7.07 0.27
CA ARG A 50 -8.65 6.40 -0.43
C ARG A 50 -9.44 7.36 -1.31
N THR A 51 -9.79 8.53 -0.78
CA THR A 51 -10.50 9.56 -1.55
C THR A 51 -9.65 10.03 -2.73
N SER A 52 -8.36 10.28 -2.52
CA SER A 52 -7.44 10.69 -3.59
C SER A 52 -7.37 9.66 -4.72
N LEU A 53 -7.29 8.36 -4.39
CA LEU A 53 -7.30 7.28 -5.38
C LEU A 53 -8.64 7.18 -6.11
N ALA A 54 -9.76 7.27 -5.39
CA ALA A 54 -11.09 7.20 -5.99
C ALA A 54 -11.33 8.37 -6.97
N VAL A 55 -10.97 9.60 -6.60
CA VAL A 55 -11.10 10.77 -7.46
C VAL A 55 -10.21 10.67 -8.70
N ARG A 56 -9.07 9.98 -8.61
CA ARG A 56 -8.21 9.68 -9.77
C ARG A 56 -8.69 8.51 -10.62
N GLY A 57 -9.85 7.92 -10.30
CA GLY A 57 -10.47 6.84 -11.07
C GLY A 57 -9.88 5.45 -10.82
N VAL A 58 -9.15 5.25 -9.71
CA VAL A 58 -8.59 3.93 -9.36
C VAL A 58 -9.70 2.96 -8.97
N LYS A 59 -9.77 1.81 -9.65
CA LYS A 59 -10.75 0.76 -9.39
C LYS A 59 -10.27 -0.13 -8.24
N MET A 60 -10.94 -0.05 -7.10
CA MET A 60 -10.59 -0.83 -5.90
C MET A 60 -11.46 -2.08 -5.78
N LEU A 61 -10.85 -3.26 -5.81
CA LEU A 61 -11.53 -4.56 -5.75
C LEU A 61 -11.10 -5.34 -4.50
N ASN A 62 -12.06 -5.68 -3.65
CA ASN A 62 -11.87 -6.58 -2.50
C ASN A 62 -12.43 -7.98 -2.79
N SER A 63 -12.22 -8.93 -1.88
CA SER A 63 -12.69 -10.32 -2.00
C SER A 63 -12.23 -11.00 -3.29
N VAL A 64 -11.03 -10.67 -3.75
CA VAL A 64 -10.48 -11.19 -5.01
C VAL A 64 -9.73 -12.49 -4.73
N ASN A 65 -10.02 -13.54 -5.51
CA ASN A 65 -9.19 -14.73 -5.60
C ASN A 65 -8.40 -14.70 -6.92
N TYR A 66 -7.06 -14.68 -6.84
CA TYR A 66 -6.18 -14.63 -8.01
C TYR A 66 -6.03 -16.03 -8.59
N GLN A 67 -6.36 -16.20 -9.88
CA GLN A 67 -6.28 -17.50 -10.54
C GLN A 67 -4.93 -17.68 -11.24
N ARG A 68 -4.61 -16.77 -12.16
CA ARG A 68 -3.39 -16.83 -12.98
C ARG A 68 -3.08 -15.49 -13.63
N ILE A 69 -1.85 -15.37 -14.14
CA ILE A 69 -1.37 -14.26 -14.96
C ILE A 69 -0.90 -14.84 -16.29
N ASP A 70 -1.35 -14.27 -17.40
CA ASP A 70 -0.94 -14.64 -18.76
C ASP A 70 -0.88 -13.40 -19.67
N ASP A 71 -0.76 -13.62 -20.98
CA ASP A 71 -0.68 -12.55 -21.98
C ASP A 71 -1.99 -11.74 -22.11
N GLU A 72 -3.14 -12.28 -21.68
CA GLU A 72 -4.40 -11.54 -21.66
C GLU A 72 -4.52 -10.63 -20.43
N GLY A 73 -3.82 -10.95 -19.35
CA GLY A 73 -3.72 -10.12 -18.15
C GLY A 73 -3.86 -10.90 -16.84
N LEU A 74 -4.59 -10.31 -15.88
CA LEU A 74 -4.79 -10.89 -14.55
C LEU A 74 -6.18 -11.54 -14.45
N HIS A 75 -6.20 -12.87 -14.35
CA HIS A 75 -7.43 -13.65 -14.18
C HIS A 75 -7.81 -13.73 -12.70
N ILE A 76 -9.05 -13.35 -12.40
CA ILE A 76 -9.58 -13.29 -11.03
C ILE A 76 -10.94 -13.97 -10.93
N LEU A 77 -11.23 -14.51 -9.75
CA LEU A 77 -12.54 -14.95 -9.33
C LEU A 77 -13.04 -14.01 -8.22
N ARG A 78 -14.22 -13.44 -8.39
CA ARG A 78 -14.84 -12.55 -7.39
C ARG A 78 -16.35 -12.76 -7.39
N ALA A 79 -16.92 -13.02 -6.21
CA ALA A 79 -18.35 -13.33 -6.06
C ALA A 79 -18.80 -14.44 -7.03
N GLU A 80 -18.01 -15.52 -7.12
CA GLU A 80 -18.23 -16.68 -7.99
C GLU A 80 -18.23 -16.37 -9.50
N GLN A 81 -17.81 -15.17 -9.90
CA GLN A 81 -17.67 -14.77 -11.29
C GLN A 81 -16.20 -14.70 -11.67
N GLU A 82 -15.82 -15.49 -12.68
CA GLU A 82 -14.51 -15.41 -13.30
C GLU A 82 -14.45 -14.22 -14.27
N SER A 83 -13.34 -13.50 -14.24
CA SER A 83 -13.08 -12.40 -15.16
C SER A 83 -11.59 -12.22 -15.38
N CYS A 84 -11.20 -11.73 -16.57
CA CYS A 84 -9.84 -11.29 -16.84
C CYS A 84 -9.79 -9.76 -16.80
N LEU A 85 -8.83 -9.22 -16.05
CA LEU A 85 -8.47 -7.81 -16.11
C LEU A 85 -7.38 -7.64 -17.17
N PRO A 86 -7.68 -7.01 -18.31
CA PRO A 86 -6.69 -6.80 -19.37
C PRO A 86 -5.73 -5.69 -18.96
N VAL A 87 -4.66 -6.07 -18.27
CA VAL A 87 -3.66 -5.16 -17.70
C VAL A 87 -2.29 -5.46 -18.28
N ASP A 88 -1.57 -4.39 -18.66
CA ASP A 88 -0.22 -4.52 -19.23
C ASP A 88 0.86 -4.78 -18.16
N THR A 89 0.54 -4.56 -16.89
CA THR A 89 1.50 -4.68 -15.78
C THR A 89 0.82 -5.10 -14.49
N VAL A 90 1.37 -6.13 -13.85
CA VAL A 90 0.96 -6.57 -12.52
C VAL A 90 2.03 -6.20 -11.51
N VAL A 91 1.70 -5.32 -10.56
CA VAL A 91 2.60 -4.91 -9.47
C VAL A 91 2.25 -5.69 -8.21
N ILE A 92 3.21 -6.43 -7.67
CA ILE A 92 3.00 -7.28 -6.49
C ILE A 92 3.36 -6.50 -5.21
N CYS A 93 2.31 -6.09 -4.48
CA CYS A 93 2.42 -5.45 -3.17
C CYS A 93 1.84 -6.38 -2.07
N ALA A 94 2.38 -7.59 -1.96
CA ALA A 94 1.78 -8.68 -1.18
C ALA A 94 2.30 -8.81 0.27
N GLY A 95 3.00 -7.79 0.78
CA GLY A 95 3.65 -7.82 2.09
C GLY A 95 5.16 -8.00 1.98
N GLN A 96 5.79 -8.32 3.11
CA GLN A 96 7.24 -8.41 3.25
C GLN A 96 7.60 -9.59 4.16
N GLU A 97 8.78 -10.17 3.96
CA GLU A 97 9.33 -11.23 4.80
C GLU A 97 10.64 -10.77 5.46
N PRO A 98 10.96 -11.22 6.68
CA PRO A 98 12.23 -10.86 7.31
C PRO A 98 13.42 -11.43 6.52
N ARG A 99 14.41 -10.58 6.21
CA ARG A 99 15.64 -11.00 5.55
C ARG A 99 16.73 -11.28 6.59
N ARG A 100 17.03 -12.56 6.83
CA ARG A 100 17.95 -13.01 7.89
C ARG A 100 19.11 -13.90 7.39
N GLU A 101 19.43 -13.83 6.10
CA GLU A 101 20.43 -14.70 5.45
C GLU A 101 21.81 -14.72 6.13
N LEU A 102 22.20 -13.62 6.78
CA LEU A 102 23.48 -13.50 7.48
C LEU A 102 23.44 -13.96 8.94
N GLN A 103 22.26 -14.14 9.54
CA GLN A 103 22.13 -14.43 10.97
C GLN A 103 22.83 -15.73 11.35
N GLN A 104 22.42 -16.83 10.71
CA GLN A 104 22.91 -18.16 11.03
C GLN A 104 24.42 -18.31 10.74
N PRO A 105 24.94 -17.88 9.57
CA PRO A 105 26.38 -17.91 9.32
C PRO A 105 27.22 -17.13 10.35
N LEU A 106 26.76 -15.96 10.79
CA LEU A 106 27.49 -15.16 11.78
C LEU A 106 27.49 -15.81 13.17
N LEU A 107 26.39 -16.46 13.56
CA LEU A 107 26.31 -17.22 14.81
C LEU A 107 27.28 -18.42 14.78
N GLU A 108 27.36 -19.14 13.66
CA GLU A 108 28.29 -20.27 13.47
C GLU A 108 29.76 -19.84 13.52
N MET A 109 30.06 -18.60 13.12
CA MET A 109 31.39 -17.99 13.28
C MET A 109 31.67 -17.48 14.71
N GLY A 110 30.79 -17.76 15.67
CA GLY A 110 30.93 -17.32 17.06
C GLY A 110 30.79 -15.81 17.25
N LYS A 111 30.13 -15.10 16.33
CA LYS A 111 29.86 -13.67 16.47
C LYS A 111 28.59 -13.44 17.26
N THR A 112 28.59 -12.40 18.10
CA THR A 112 27.36 -11.88 18.70
C THR A 112 26.54 -11.16 17.62
N VAL A 113 25.27 -11.52 17.50
CA VAL A 113 24.35 -10.99 16.48
C VAL A 113 23.07 -10.49 17.16
N HIS A 114 22.60 -9.32 16.73
CA HIS A 114 21.32 -8.76 17.15
C HIS A 114 20.45 -8.49 15.92
N LEU A 115 19.15 -8.77 16.02
CA LEU A 115 18.17 -8.43 14.99
C LEU A 115 17.33 -7.24 15.43
N ILE A 116 17.12 -6.28 14.54
CA ILE A 116 16.23 -5.12 14.74
C ILE A 116 15.48 -4.79 13.42
N GLY A 117 14.37 -4.09 13.52
CA GLY A 117 13.56 -3.64 12.38
C GLY A 117 13.02 -4.80 11.55
N GLY A 118 12.89 -4.60 10.24
CA GLY A 118 12.34 -5.60 9.31
C GLY A 118 13.09 -6.93 9.28
N ALA A 119 14.38 -6.97 9.65
CA ALA A 119 15.12 -8.23 9.78
C ALA A 119 14.67 -9.05 11.00
N ASP A 120 14.20 -8.38 12.06
CA ASP A 120 13.53 -9.01 13.19
C ASP A 120 12.08 -9.34 12.83
N VAL A 121 11.25 -8.35 12.52
CA VAL A 121 9.85 -8.58 12.15
C VAL A 121 9.46 -7.72 10.96
N ALA A 122 9.20 -8.35 9.81
CA ALA A 122 8.64 -7.70 8.64
C ALA A 122 7.10 -7.66 8.77
N ALA A 123 6.58 -6.59 9.39
CA ALA A 123 5.13 -6.34 9.49
C ALA A 123 4.82 -4.90 9.09
N GLU A 124 3.55 -4.60 8.84
CA GLU A 124 3.12 -3.29 8.33
C GLU A 124 3.39 -2.15 9.34
N LEU A 125 3.84 -1.00 8.83
CA LEU A 125 4.23 0.22 9.56
C LEU A 125 5.55 0.10 10.38
N ASP A 126 6.63 -0.33 9.72
CA ASP A 126 7.86 -0.78 10.40
C ASP A 126 8.83 0.33 10.86
N ALA A 127 8.86 1.51 10.22
CA ALA A 127 9.90 2.51 10.49
C ALA A 127 9.97 2.95 11.96
N ARG A 128 8.82 3.21 12.59
CA ARG A 128 8.75 3.61 14.01
C ARG A 128 9.30 2.50 14.93
N ARG A 129 8.94 1.25 14.65
CA ARG A 129 9.38 0.10 15.44
C ARG A 129 10.87 -0.15 15.24
N ALA A 130 11.36 -0.11 14.00
CA ALA A 130 12.77 -0.27 13.70
C ALA A 130 13.64 0.76 14.44
N ILE A 131 13.21 2.03 14.45
CA ILE A 131 13.89 3.10 15.19
C ILE A 131 13.87 2.84 16.70
N ASP A 132 12.72 2.49 17.29
CA ASP A 132 12.61 2.19 18.72
C ASP A 132 13.48 0.99 19.12
N GLN A 133 13.46 -0.10 18.35
CA GLN A 133 14.29 -1.30 18.58
C GLN A 133 15.78 -0.98 18.50
N GLY A 134 16.21 -0.27 17.46
CA GLY A 134 17.62 0.14 17.31
C GLY A 134 18.07 1.05 18.46
N THR A 135 17.22 1.99 18.87
CA THR A 135 17.51 2.91 19.98
C THR A 135 17.64 2.15 21.30
N ARG A 136 16.70 1.25 21.60
CA ARG A 136 16.74 0.42 22.83
C ARG A 136 17.95 -0.49 22.86
N LEU A 137 18.29 -1.12 21.74
CA LEU A 137 19.46 -1.98 21.65
C LEU A 137 20.74 -1.18 21.92
N ALA A 138 20.88 0.00 21.30
CA ALA A 138 22.05 0.87 21.51
C ALA A 138 22.20 1.34 22.96
N MET A 139 21.11 1.52 23.70
CA MET A 139 21.16 1.91 25.13
C MET A 139 21.44 0.74 26.08
N ALA A 140 21.27 -0.51 25.63
CA ALA A 140 21.43 -1.71 26.45
C ALA A 140 22.80 -2.41 26.27
N LEU A 141 23.53 -2.04 25.22
CA LEU A 141 24.92 -2.47 24.95
C LEU A 141 25.90 -1.54 25.67
#